data_AF-A0A953Z974-F1
#
_entry.id   AF-A0A953Z974-F1
#
_cell.length_a   1.000
_cell.length_b   1.000
_cell.length_c   1.000
_cell.angle_alpha   90.00
_cell.angle_beta   90.00
_cell.angle_gamma   90.00
#
_symmetry.space_group_name_H-M   'P 1'
#
loop_
_entity.id
_entity.type
_entity.pdbx_description
1 polymer ?
#
loop_
_entity_poly.entity_id
_entity_poly.type
_entity_poly.pdbx_seq_one_letter_code
_entity_poly.pdbx_strand_id
1 'polypeptide(L)'
;MRLFSSVQEVCAQTKNTEGSVFGLLRRADARTTSTGRPYYDVEIGDTSGSVGGKIWSERREAMEAAEALHIGQPVKAGFVVDDYQGTTQLQIDRLRAAGPSDEGFDPARLFGEVPDWLPDLRCRSLVFDIETVPATEIRELPPTIVKSLTEHADRREMEQSAVMGLSPYFGKVVTLAFGEGEESIDAQQVTVLAVDHPKRPSQELPDWVRLVSEAELLHCFWSLASVADVVVSFNGRGFDVPFLVGRSLVHGIDARVDLLSNRFGLRPHLDLLDVVSQRGRGPANLDVICWALGIESPKGEMDGSMVAPAYERGDLGEIAKYNRSDVRATTQVYQTVRDRVLRFRRDWA
;
A
#
# COMPACT_ATOMS: atom_id res chain seq x y z
N MET A 1 2.52 -35.06 -1.50
CA MET A 1 1.66 -33.99 -2.06
C MET A 1 2.56 -33.03 -2.81
N ARG A 2 2.23 -32.67 -4.06
CA ARG A 2 3.07 -31.80 -4.90
C ARG A 2 3.09 -30.38 -4.32
N LEU A 3 4.27 -29.77 -4.22
CA LEU A 3 4.41 -28.35 -3.92
C LEU A 3 4.38 -27.58 -5.24
N PHE A 4 3.43 -26.66 -5.39
CA PHE A 4 3.34 -25.74 -6.51
C PHE A 4 4.23 -24.53 -6.27
N SER A 5 4.84 -24.04 -7.35
CA SER A 5 5.84 -22.99 -7.32
C SER A 5 5.24 -21.59 -7.23
N SER A 6 3.99 -21.42 -7.67
CA SER A 6 3.23 -20.17 -7.62
C SER A 6 1.71 -20.40 -7.63
N VAL A 7 0.95 -19.39 -7.23
CA VAL A 7 -0.52 -19.36 -7.30
C VAL A 7 -1.01 -19.46 -8.76
N GLN A 8 -0.32 -18.83 -9.72
CA GLN A 8 -0.65 -18.99 -11.13
C GLN A 8 -0.54 -20.45 -11.60
N GLU A 9 0.48 -21.19 -11.13
CA GLU A 9 0.62 -22.61 -11.44
C GLU A 9 -0.56 -23.42 -10.87
N VAL A 10 -1.04 -23.06 -9.67
CA VAL A 10 -2.24 -23.66 -9.07
C VAL A 10 -3.49 -23.36 -9.90
N CYS A 11 -3.69 -22.11 -10.31
CA CYS A 11 -4.83 -21.70 -11.11
C CYS A 11 -4.90 -22.40 -12.48
N ALA A 12 -3.76 -22.87 -13.01
CA ALA A 12 -3.66 -23.62 -14.25
C ALA A 12 -3.99 -25.11 -14.11
N GLN A 13 -4.23 -25.62 -12.90
CA GLN A 13 -4.50 -27.04 -12.67
C GLN A 13 -5.97 -27.40 -12.88
N THR A 14 -6.22 -28.67 -13.20
CA THR A 14 -7.58 -29.20 -13.33
C THR A 14 -8.18 -29.50 -11.96
N LYS A 15 -9.51 -29.50 -11.89
CA LYS A 15 -10.28 -29.95 -10.72
C LYS A 15 -9.81 -31.32 -10.21
N ASN A 16 -9.84 -31.50 -8.89
CA ASN A 16 -9.35 -32.64 -8.11
C ASN A 16 -7.82 -32.79 -8.05
N THR A 17 -7.05 -31.81 -8.52
CA THR A 17 -5.59 -31.81 -8.33
C THR A 17 -5.26 -31.51 -6.88
N GLU A 18 -4.50 -32.39 -6.22
CA GLU A 18 -4.04 -32.19 -4.84
C GLU A 18 -2.66 -31.54 -4.81
N GLY A 19 -2.45 -30.60 -3.90
CA GLY A 19 -1.18 -29.92 -3.77
C GLY A 19 -1.04 -29.06 -2.54
N SER A 20 0.14 -28.45 -2.42
CA SER A 20 0.36 -27.33 -1.51
C SER A 20 0.96 -26.15 -2.22
N VAL A 21 0.74 -24.96 -1.69
CA VAL A 21 1.34 -23.71 -2.15
C VAL A 21 1.75 -22.87 -0.95
N PHE A 22 2.83 -22.11 -1.10
CA PHE A 22 3.13 -21.01 -0.20
C PHE A 22 2.48 -19.75 -0.74
N GLY A 23 1.87 -18.96 0.13
CA GLY A 23 1.23 -17.72 -0.24
C GLY A 23 1.12 -16.77 0.93
N LEU A 24 0.65 -15.58 0.66
CA LEU A 24 0.18 -14.60 1.65
C LEU A 24 -1.31 -14.82 1.86
N LEU A 25 -1.74 -14.87 3.11
CA LEU A 25 -3.15 -14.85 3.44
C LEU A 25 -3.71 -13.46 3.09
N ARG A 26 -4.53 -13.35 2.04
CA ARG A 26 -5.11 -12.07 1.58
C ARG A 26 -6.48 -11.81 2.20
N ARG A 27 -7.21 -12.86 2.55
CA ARG A 27 -8.53 -12.80 3.18
C ARG A 27 -8.82 -14.06 3.98
N ALA A 28 -9.56 -13.92 5.07
CA ALA A 28 -10.11 -15.03 5.85
C ALA A 28 -11.42 -14.61 6.54
N ASP A 29 -12.54 -14.73 5.84
CA ASP A 29 -13.85 -14.35 6.38
C ASP A 29 -14.55 -15.57 6.97
N ALA A 30 -14.95 -15.50 8.24
CA ALA A 30 -15.85 -16.48 8.81
C ALA A 30 -17.24 -16.35 8.18
N ARG A 31 -17.77 -17.44 7.63
CA ARG A 31 -19.06 -17.50 6.95
C ARG A 31 -19.88 -18.70 7.43
N THR A 32 -21.18 -18.62 7.22
CA THR A 32 -22.11 -19.71 7.50
C THR A 32 -23.00 -19.92 6.28
N THR A 33 -23.17 -21.18 5.89
CA THR A 33 -24.10 -21.56 4.82
C THR A 33 -25.56 -21.34 5.24
N SER A 34 -26.48 -21.35 4.29
CA SER A 34 -27.92 -21.29 4.57
C SER A 34 -28.43 -22.41 5.48
N THR A 35 -27.73 -23.55 5.52
CA THR A 35 -28.02 -24.70 6.38
C THR A 35 -27.30 -24.66 7.72
N GLY A 36 -26.64 -23.56 8.07
CA GLY A 36 -25.98 -23.38 9.36
C GLY A 36 -24.57 -23.99 9.47
N ARG A 37 -24.01 -24.55 8.40
CA ARG A 37 -22.65 -25.10 8.41
C ARG A 37 -21.61 -23.98 8.29
N PRO A 38 -20.67 -23.84 9.25
CA PRO A 38 -19.65 -22.80 9.20
C PRO A 38 -18.51 -23.17 8.25
N TYR A 39 -17.87 -22.16 7.68
CA TYR A 39 -16.68 -22.28 6.85
C TYR A 39 -15.91 -20.95 6.84
N TYR A 40 -14.62 -21.00 6.50
CA TYR A 40 -13.89 -19.79 6.13
C TYR A 40 -13.84 -19.63 4.61
N ASP A 41 -14.11 -18.42 4.15
CA ASP A 41 -13.85 -17.98 2.78
C ASP A 41 -12.51 -17.25 2.78
N VAL A 42 -11.51 -17.88 2.16
CA VAL A 42 -10.11 -17.45 2.22
C VAL A 42 -9.59 -17.08 0.85
N GLU A 43 -8.56 -16.25 0.83
CA GLU A 43 -7.82 -15.93 -0.39
C GLU A 43 -6.33 -16.04 -0.12
N ILE A 44 -5.62 -16.74 -1.00
CA ILE A 44 -4.17 -16.92 -0.92
C ILE A 44 -3.57 -16.29 -2.17
N GLY A 45 -2.58 -15.43 -1.99
CA GLY A 45 -1.92 -14.77 -3.11
C GLY A 45 -0.41 -14.76 -3.00
N ASP A 46 0.26 -14.58 -4.13
CA ASP A 46 1.71 -14.40 -4.22
C ASP A 46 2.01 -13.29 -5.25
N THR A 47 3.23 -13.23 -5.75
CA THR A 47 3.62 -12.26 -6.78
C THR A 47 2.98 -12.49 -8.16
N SER A 48 2.44 -13.68 -8.41
CA SER A 48 1.82 -14.10 -9.68
C SER A 48 0.29 -13.92 -9.71
N GLY A 49 -0.35 -13.77 -8.55
CA GLY A 49 -1.79 -13.54 -8.46
C GLY A 49 -2.40 -14.03 -7.15
N SER A 50 -3.73 -14.12 -7.12
CA SER A 50 -4.51 -14.64 -5.99
C SER A 50 -5.44 -15.76 -6.42
N VAL A 51 -5.77 -16.65 -5.50
CA VAL A 51 -6.79 -17.70 -5.65
C VAL A 51 -7.67 -17.79 -4.41
N GLY A 52 -8.98 -17.84 -4.64
CA GLY A 52 -9.97 -18.03 -3.58
C GLY A 52 -10.01 -19.48 -3.12
N GLY A 53 -10.39 -19.70 -1.86
CA GLY A 53 -10.52 -21.02 -1.28
C GLY A 53 -11.53 -21.08 -0.17
N LYS A 54 -11.91 -22.31 0.22
CA LYS A 54 -12.83 -22.59 1.32
C LYS A 54 -12.20 -23.58 2.28
N ILE A 55 -12.31 -23.28 3.57
CA ILE A 55 -12.00 -24.20 4.66
C ILE A 55 -13.32 -24.59 5.31
N TRP A 56 -13.69 -25.86 5.22
CA TRP A 56 -14.94 -26.36 5.79
C TRP A 56 -14.77 -26.82 7.23
N SER A 57 -15.86 -26.80 8.00
CA SER A 57 -15.90 -27.15 9.43
C SER A 57 -15.29 -28.51 9.81
N GLU A 58 -15.20 -29.46 8.88
CA GLU A 58 -14.57 -30.77 9.12
C GLU A 58 -13.05 -30.68 9.23
N ARG A 59 -12.45 -29.59 8.71
CA ARG A 59 -11.02 -29.30 8.78
C ARG A 59 -10.72 -28.43 9.99
N ARG A 60 -10.94 -28.98 11.20
CA ARG A 60 -10.84 -28.24 12.47
C ARG A 60 -9.52 -27.48 12.65
N GLU A 61 -8.38 -28.13 12.40
CA GLU A 61 -7.07 -27.48 12.51
C GLU A 61 -6.91 -26.31 11.53
N ALA A 62 -7.44 -26.44 10.31
CA ALA A 62 -7.38 -25.37 9.31
C ALA A 62 -8.35 -24.22 9.67
N MET A 63 -9.51 -24.51 10.28
CA MET A 63 -10.44 -23.49 10.79
C MET A 63 -9.80 -22.69 11.93
N GLU A 64 -9.18 -23.37 12.89
CA GLU A 64 -8.46 -22.75 14.01
C GLU A 64 -7.27 -21.92 13.50
N ALA A 65 -6.54 -22.41 12.49
CA ALA A 65 -5.48 -21.65 11.84
C ALA A 65 -6.01 -20.40 11.13
N ALA A 66 -7.11 -20.50 10.37
CA ALA A 66 -7.69 -19.36 9.67
C ALA A 66 -8.20 -18.26 10.62
N GLU A 67 -8.64 -18.63 11.82
CA GLU A 67 -9.02 -17.70 12.89
C GLU A 67 -7.80 -17.01 13.54
N ALA A 68 -6.68 -17.73 13.68
CA ALA A 68 -5.50 -17.25 14.39
C ALA A 68 -4.50 -16.47 13.51
N LEU A 69 -4.48 -16.74 12.20
CA LEU A 69 -3.57 -16.09 11.25
C LEU A 69 -4.09 -14.69 10.88
N HIS A 70 -3.17 -13.77 10.57
CA HIS A 70 -3.51 -12.41 10.13
C HIS A 70 -3.31 -12.24 8.62
N ILE A 71 -3.98 -11.23 8.05
CA ILE A 71 -3.81 -10.87 6.65
C ILE A 71 -2.36 -10.42 6.42
N GLY A 72 -1.80 -10.78 5.26
CA GLY A 72 -0.40 -10.55 4.93
C GLY A 72 0.58 -11.60 5.49
N GLN A 73 0.12 -12.52 6.35
CA GLN A 73 0.99 -13.55 6.91
C GLN A 73 1.37 -14.60 5.84
N PRO A 74 2.66 -14.99 5.74
CA PRO A 74 3.07 -16.17 4.96
C PRO A 74 2.43 -17.44 5.50
N VAL A 75 1.76 -18.17 4.62
CA VAL A 75 1.08 -19.42 4.93
C VAL A 75 1.52 -20.52 3.98
N LYS A 76 1.46 -21.76 4.47
CA LYS A 76 1.47 -22.96 3.66
C LYS A 76 0.08 -23.56 3.67
N ALA A 77 -0.56 -23.61 2.52
CA ALA A 77 -1.87 -24.23 2.35
C ALA A 77 -1.74 -25.57 1.62
N GLY A 78 -2.30 -26.62 2.21
CA GLY A 78 -2.66 -27.84 1.51
C GLY A 78 -4.07 -27.70 0.93
N PHE A 79 -4.29 -28.21 -0.27
CA PHE A 79 -5.58 -28.07 -0.93
C PHE A 79 -5.85 -29.18 -1.95
N VAL A 80 -7.12 -29.26 -2.30
CA VAL A 80 -7.62 -29.88 -3.53
C VAL A 80 -8.20 -28.78 -4.42
N VAL A 81 -7.80 -28.73 -5.68
CA VAL A 81 -8.35 -27.79 -6.66
C VAL A 81 -9.80 -28.15 -6.93
N ASP A 82 -10.67 -27.15 -6.88
CA ASP A 82 -12.08 -27.25 -7.19
C ASP A 82 -12.48 -26.14 -8.18
N ASP A 83 -13.67 -26.24 -8.73
CA ASP A 83 -14.22 -25.27 -9.68
C ASP A 83 -15.60 -24.82 -9.19
N TYR A 84 -15.84 -23.51 -9.24
CA TYR A 84 -17.14 -22.94 -9.00
C TYR A 84 -17.49 -21.93 -10.10
N GLN A 85 -18.51 -22.28 -10.90
CA GLN A 85 -18.99 -21.44 -12.01
C GLN A 85 -17.89 -21.07 -13.02
N GLY A 86 -16.93 -21.97 -13.26
CA GLY A 86 -15.82 -21.74 -14.19
C GLY A 86 -14.66 -20.92 -13.60
N THR A 87 -14.73 -20.59 -12.30
CA THR A 87 -13.63 -19.97 -11.56
C THR A 87 -12.95 -21.02 -10.70
N THR A 88 -11.62 -21.16 -10.88
CA THR A 88 -10.78 -22.01 -10.04
C THR A 88 -10.85 -21.56 -8.58
N GLN A 89 -11.09 -22.51 -7.67
CA GLN A 89 -11.08 -22.29 -6.22
C GLN A 89 -10.34 -23.44 -5.51
N LEU A 90 -9.93 -23.23 -4.27
CA LEU A 90 -9.26 -24.26 -3.46
C LEU A 90 -10.18 -24.81 -2.37
N GLN A 91 -10.25 -26.13 -2.21
CA GLN A 91 -10.70 -26.74 -0.96
C GLN A 91 -9.48 -26.94 -0.07
N ILE A 92 -9.32 -26.08 0.93
CA ILE A 92 -8.14 -26.08 1.80
C ILE A 92 -8.35 -27.10 2.92
N ASP A 93 -7.47 -28.10 2.98
CA ASP A 93 -7.50 -29.16 3.98
C ASP A 93 -6.57 -28.88 5.16
N ARG A 94 -5.48 -28.15 4.91
CA ARG A 94 -4.47 -27.75 5.89
C ARG A 94 -4.04 -26.32 5.67
N LEU A 95 -3.95 -25.55 6.75
CA LEU A 95 -3.44 -24.19 6.73
C LEU A 95 -2.54 -23.99 7.95
N ARG A 96 -1.38 -23.35 7.76
CA ARG A 96 -0.52 -22.92 8.85
C ARG A 96 0.39 -21.77 8.41
N ALA A 97 0.99 -21.08 9.38
CA ALA A 97 2.09 -20.18 9.13
C ALA A 97 3.26 -20.90 8.42
N ALA A 98 3.86 -20.23 7.45
CA ALA A 98 5.08 -20.67 6.78
C ALA A 98 6.30 -19.91 7.35
N GLY A 99 7.47 -20.53 7.32
CA GLY A 99 8.70 -19.91 7.78
C GLY A 99 9.96 -20.40 7.06
N PRO A 100 11.12 -19.81 7.34
CA PRO A 100 12.38 -20.10 6.64
C PRO A 100 12.87 -21.55 6.73
N SER A 101 12.39 -22.31 7.72
CA SER A 101 12.70 -23.74 7.87
C SER A 101 11.88 -24.64 6.95
N ASP A 102 10.88 -24.09 6.26
CA ASP A 102 10.05 -24.86 5.33
C ASP A 102 10.76 -25.11 4.00
N GLU A 103 10.84 -26.38 3.61
CA GLU A 103 11.37 -26.76 2.31
C GLU A 103 10.55 -26.12 1.17
N GLY A 104 11.25 -25.42 0.27
CA GLY A 104 10.66 -24.72 -0.87
C GLY A 104 10.04 -23.36 -0.55
N PHE A 105 10.16 -22.87 0.70
CA PHE A 105 9.74 -21.52 1.05
C PHE A 105 10.70 -20.48 0.48
N ASP A 106 10.16 -19.58 -0.32
CA ASP A 106 10.91 -18.51 -0.99
C ASP A 106 10.16 -17.18 -0.80
N PRO A 107 10.62 -16.31 0.11
CA PRO A 107 10.01 -15.01 0.35
C PRO A 107 9.90 -14.15 -0.92
N ALA A 108 10.85 -14.25 -1.85
CA ALA A 108 10.84 -13.42 -3.06
C ALA A 108 9.62 -13.72 -3.95
N ARG A 109 9.09 -14.94 -3.90
CA ARG A 109 7.86 -15.31 -4.62
C ARG A 109 6.60 -14.74 -4.00
N LEU A 110 6.64 -14.40 -2.71
CA LEU A 110 5.51 -13.85 -1.98
C LEU A 110 5.48 -12.32 -2.05
N PHE A 111 6.65 -11.70 -1.90
CA PHE A 111 6.79 -10.24 -1.72
C PHE A 111 7.38 -9.54 -2.95
N GLY A 112 7.98 -10.28 -3.88
CA GLY A 112 8.78 -9.75 -4.98
C GLY A 112 10.23 -9.55 -4.56
N GLU A 113 11.05 -9.09 -5.51
CA GLU A 113 12.40 -8.62 -5.23
C GLU A 113 12.31 -7.30 -4.47
N VAL A 114 12.62 -7.34 -3.17
CA VAL A 114 12.65 -6.19 -2.28
C VAL A 114 13.94 -6.20 -1.47
N PRO A 115 14.41 -5.04 -0.98
CA PRO A 115 15.57 -4.99 -0.10
C PRO A 115 15.38 -5.87 1.14
N ASP A 116 16.48 -6.46 1.62
CA ASP A 116 16.51 -7.40 2.74
C ASP A 116 16.02 -6.81 4.08
N TRP A 117 16.13 -5.49 4.24
CA TRP A 117 15.64 -4.75 5.39
C TRP A 117 14.15 -4.40 5.35
N LEU A 118 13.48 -4.50 4.19
CA LEU A 118 12.08 -4.11 4.06
C LEU A 118 11.11 -4.98 4.88
N PRO A 119 11.30 -6.31 5.00
CA PRO A 119 10.42 -7.15 5.81
C PRO A 119 10.28 -6.72 7.27
N ASP A 120 11.33 -6.12 7.86
CA ASP A 120 11.32 -5.64 9.24
C ASP A 120 10.51 -4.35 9.42
N LEU A 121 10.11 -3.70 8.32
CA LEU A 121 9.34 -2.46 8.30
C LEU A 121 7.87 -2.65 7.94
N ARG A 122 7.38 -3.90 7.97
CA ARG A 122 5.97 -4.19 7.69
C ARG A 122 5.08 -3.60 8.76
N CYS A 123 3.98 -2.99 8.32
CA CYS A 123 2.98 -2.41 9.19
C CYS A 123 1.68 -3.21 9.07
N ARG A 124 1.02 -3.41 10.20
CA ARG A 124 -0.37 -3.85 10.25
C ARG A 124 -1.28 -2.76 9.66
N SER A 125 -1.14 -1.54 10.15
CA SER A 125 -1.78 -0.35 9.60
C SER A 125 -0.72 0.51 8.92
N LEU A 126 -0.56 0.38 7.60
CA LEU A 126 0.45 1.13 6.85
C LEU A 126 -0.04 2.56 6.59
N VAL A 127 0.41 3.51 7.41
CA VAL A 127 0.16 4.93 7.17
C VAL A 127 1.26 5.48 6.28
N PHE A 128 0.92 6.17 5.19
CA PHE A 128 1.92 6.67 4.24
C PHE A 128 1.53 8.01 3.60
N ASP A 129 2.53 8.68 3.03
CA ASP A 129 2.42 9.91 2.23
C ASP A 129 3.60 10.01 1.23
N ILE A 130 3.42 10.68 0.09
CA ILE A 130 4.47 10.86 -0.94
C ILE A 130 4.73 12.32 -1.30
N GLU A 131 5.98 12.59 -1.68
CA GLU A 131 6.35 13.85 -2.32
C GLU A 131 6.81 13.65 -3.75
N THR A 132 6.45 14.62 -4.59
CA THR A 132 6.61 14.52 -6.04
C THR A 132 7.23 15.78 -6.63
N VAL A 133 7.99 15.60 -7.70
CA VAL A 133 8.63 16.68 -8.46
C VAL A 133 8.58 16.37 -9.95
N PRO A 134 8.80 17.35 -10.85
CA PRO A 134 9.00 17.07 -12.27
C PRO A 134 10.14 16.07 -12.51
N ALA A 135 9.90 15.08 -13.38
CA ALA A 135 10.90 14.06 -13.73
C ALA A 135 11.77 14.46 -14.93
N THR A 136 11.28 15.40 -15.75
CA THR A 136 11.94 15.84 -16.99
C THR A 136 11.71 17.34 -17.18
N GLU A 137 12.56 17.95 -18.00
CA GLU A 137 12.46 19.35 -18.36
C GLU A 137 11.41 19.56 -19.45
N ILE A 138 10.65 20.65 -19.39
CA ILE A 138 9.63 20.98 -20.40
C ILE A 138 10.22 21.00 -21.82
N ARG A 139 11.46 21.48 -21.97
CA ARG A 139 12.17 21.57 -23.26
C ARG A 139 12.51 20.23 -23.89
N GLU A 140 12.44 19.14 -23.12
CA GLU A 140 12.70 17.77 -23.59
C GLU A 140 11.43 17.07 -24.08
N LEU A 141 10.25 17.67 -23.85
CA LEU A 141 8.96 17.10 -24.25
C LEU A 141 8.64 17.38 -25.74
N PRO A 142 7.92 16.46 -26.41
CA PRO A 142 7.43 16.72 -27.76
C PRO A 142 6.50 17.94 -27.83
N PRO A 143 6.48 18.73 -28.92
CA PRO A 143 5.68 19.95 -29.03
C PRO A 143 4.17 19.75 -28.78
N THR A 144 3.63 18.60 -29.21
CA THR A 144 2.22 18.24 -28.98
C THR A 144 1.91 18.05 -27.50
N ILE A 145 2.85 17.49 -26.74
CA ILE A 145 2.73 17.26 -25.30
C ILE A 145 2.91 18.58 -24.54
N VAL A 146 3.87 19.41 -24.93
CA VAL A 146 4.03 20.76 -24.37
C VAL A 146 2.75 21.57 -24.51
N LYS A 147 2.12 21.56 -25.70
CA LYS A 147 0.85 22.24 -25.93
C LYS A 147 -0.25 21.74 -24.98
N SER A 148 -0.41 20.41 -24.86
CA SER A 148 -1.40 19.82 -23.95
C SER A 148 -1.13 20.17 -22.47
N LEU A 149 0.14 20.24 -22.07
CA LEU A 149 0.55 20.63 -20.73
C LEU A 149 0.20 22.10 -20.46
N THR A 150 0.52 23.02 -21.39
CA THR A 150 0.17 24.43 -21.30
C THR A 150 -1.33 24.63 -21.15
N GLU A 151 -2.14 24.00 -22.01
CA GLU A 151 -3.61 24.08 -21.93
C GLU A 151 -4.17 23.53 -20.61
N HIS A 152 -3.49 22.57 -19.97
CA HIS A 152 -3.87 22.08 -18.65
C HIS A 152 -3.48 23.07 -17.54
N ALA A 153 -2.26 23.61 -17.61
CA ALA A 153 -1.72 24.58 -16.68
C ALA A 153 -2.55 25.87 -16.63
N ASP A 154 -2.89 26.42 -17.80
CA ASP A 154 -3.73 27.61 -17.93
C ASP A 154 -5.12 27.38 -17.31
N ARG A 155 -5.74 26.21 -17.56
CA ARG A 155 -7.04 25.86 -16.98
C ARG A 155 -7.03 25.69 -15.46
N ARG A 156 -5.88 25.32 -14.90
CA ARG A 156 -5.69 25.14 -13.46
C ARG A 156 -5.17 26.41 -12.77
N GLU A 157 -4.80 27.44 -13.54
CA GLU A 157 -4.12 28.64 -13.04
C GLU A 157 -2.83 28.28 -12.28
N MET A 158 -2.04 27.35 -12.84
CA MET A 158 -0.80 26.83 -12.23
C MET A 158 0.38 26.96 -13.19
N GLU A 159 1.59 27.06 -12.64
CA GLU A 159 2.81 26.94 -13.42
C GLU A 159 2.95 25.54 -14.04
N GLN A 160 3.50 25.47 -15.26
CA GLN A 160 3.66 24.19 -15.97
C GLN A 160 4.50 23.19 -15.17
N SER A 161 5.56 23.64 -14.49
CA SER A 161 6.40 22.80 -13.64
C SER A 161 5.61 22.19 -12.47
N ALA A 162 4.71 22.95 -11.84
CA ALA A 162 3.85 22.44 -10.78
C ALA A 162 2.90 21.37 -11.32
N VAL A 163 2.28 21.59 -12.48
CA VAL A 163 1.42 20.58 -13.14
C VAL A 163 2.19 19.31 -13.48
N MET A 164 3.46 19.43 -13.91
CA MET A 164 4.31 18.28 -14.17
C MET A 164 4.58 17.48 -12.89
N GLY A 165 4.89 18.17 -11.79
CA GLY A 165 5.07 17.53 -10.48
C GLY A 165 3.82 16.77 -10.01
N LEU A 166 2.63 17.27 -10.32
CA LEU A 166 1.35 16.66 -9.95
C LEU A 166 0.84 15.58 -10.91
N SER A 167 1.58 15.26 -11.97
CA SER A 167 1.21 14.22 -12.93
C SER A 167 2.20 13.06 -12.89
N PRO A 168 1.76 11.80 -12.72
CA PRO A 168 2.69 10.67 -12.71
C PRO A 168 3.41 10.47 -14.06
N TYR A 169 2.88 11.01 -15.15
CA TYR A 169 3.51 10.87 -16.47
C TYR A 169 4.58 11.93 -16.75
N PHE A 170 4.62 13.01 -15.96
CA PHE A 170 5.59 14.10 -16.10
C PHE A 170 6.49 14.26 -14.87
N GLY A 171 6.03 13.76 -13.73
CA GLY A 171 6.71 13.81 -12.44
C GLY A 171 7.29 12.46 -12.03
N LYS A 172 7.96 12.48 -10.88
CA LYS A 172 8.51 11.31 -10.19
C LYS A 172 8.29 11.45 -8.69
N VAL A 173 8.28 10.33 -7.98
CA VAL A 173 8.29 10.31 -6.52
C VAL A 173 9.72 10.58 -6.03
N VAL A 174 9.88 11.50 -5.08
CA VAL A 174 11.17 11.81 -4.45
C VAL A 174 11.25 11.36 -3.00
N THR A 175 10.13 11.32 -2.29
CA THR A 175 10.06 10.69 -0.98
C THR A 175 8.75 9.90 -0.83
N LEU A 176 8.84 8.80 -0.08
CA LEU A 176 7.71 8.04 0.44
C LEU A 176 7.97 7.85 1.94
N ALA A 177 7.21 8.53 2.78
CA ALA A 177 7.25 8.28 4.21
C ALA A 177 6.17 7.26 4.57
N PHE A 178 6.46 6.40 5.54
CA PHE A 178 5.49 5.46 6.07
C PHE A 178 5.82 5.02 7.50
N GLY A 179 4.81 4.56 8.23
CA GLY A 179 4.95 4.05 9.59
C GLY A 179 3.74 3.23 10.04
N GLU A 180 3.91 2.56 11.19
CA GLU A 180 2.86 1.77 11.81
C GLU A 180 1.81 2.68 12.45
N GLY A 181 0.54 2.47 12.07
CA GLY A 181 -0.61 3.23 12.56
C GLY A 181 -1.11 2.77 13.93
N GLU A 182 -0.75 1.57 14.37
CA GLU A 182 -1.13 1.02 15.67
C GLU A 182 -0.18 1.39 16.82
N GLU A 183 1.03 1.86 16.53
CA GLU A 183 2.01 2.27 17.55
C GLU A 183 1.59 3.54 18.29
N SER A 184 2.00 3.69 19.56
CA SER A 184 1.79 4.95 20.27
C SER A 184 2.59 6.07 19.60
N ILE A 185 2.06 7.29 19.62
CA ILE A 185 2.65 8.45 18.94
C ILE A 185 4.10 8.71 19.37
N ASP A 186 4.40 8.53 20.66
CA ASP A 186 5.75 8.72 21.22
C ASP A 186 6.74 7.64 20.75
N ALA A 187 6.25 6.42 20.52
CA ALA A 187 7.06 5.29 20.05
C ALA A 187 7.14 5.20 18.53
N GLN A 188 6.23 5.89 17.82
CA GLN A 188 6.02 5.72 16.39
C GLN A 188 7.32 5.94 15.62
N GLN A 189 7.77 4.90 14.92
CA GLN A 189 8.84 5.02 13.94
C GLN A 189 8.25 5.32 12.56
N VAL A 190 8.86 6.30 11.88
CA VAL A 190 8.51 6.65 10.50
C VAL A 190 9.78 6.54 9.68
N THR A 191 9.75 5.69 8.67
CA THR A 191 10.82 5.53 7.69
C THR A 191 10.48 6.36 6.46
N VAL A 192 11.50 6.98 5.85
CA VAL A 192 11.36 7.68 4.57
C VAL A 192 12.26 7.02 3.53
N LEU A 193 11.67 6.51 2.45
CA LEU A 193 12.42 6.16 1.26
C LEU A 193 12.61 7.42 0.43
N ALA A 194 13.83 7.70 -0.02
CA ALA A 194 14.15 8.94 -0.71
C ALA A 194 14.96 8.67 -2.00
N VAL A 195 14.57 9.34 -3.08
CA VAL A 195 15.22 9.26 -4.39
C VAL A 195 16.14 10.44 -4.58
N ASP A 196 17.45 10.18 -4.53
CA ASP A 196 18.45 11.24 -4.51
C ASP A 196 18.47 12.08 -5.80
N HIS A 197 18.92 13.33 -5.68
CA HIS A 197 19.02 14.21 -6.83
C HIS A 197 20.26 13.86 -7.67
N PRO A 198 20.12 13.51 -8.97
CA PRO A 198 21.20 12.92 -9.75
C PRO A 198 22.40 13.85 -9.97
N LYS A 199 22.20 15.17 -9.91
CA LYS A 199 23.27 16.17 -10.07
C LYS A 199 23.70 16.84 -8.76
N ARG A 200 23.00 16.55 -7.66
CA ARG A 200 23.18 17.19 -6.35
C ARG A 200 22.94 16.14 -5.26
N PRO A 201 23.80 15.11 -5.20
CA PRO A 201 23.58 14.02 -4.29
C PRO A 201 23.60 14.51 -2.85
N SER A 202 22.75 13.89 -2.04
CA SER A 202 22.64 14.16 -0.62
C SER A 202 23.93 13.69 0.10
N GLN A 203 24.39 14.46 1.08
CA GLN A 203 25.61 14.11 1.82
C GLN A 203 25.32 13.18 2.99
N GLU A 204 24.70 13.72 4.03
CA GLU A 204 24.37 13.01 5.26
C GLU A 204 22.87 13.15 5.50
N LEU A 205 22.21 12.00 5.61
CA LEU A 205 20.77 11.92 5.88
C LEU A 205 20.60 11.19 7.22
N PRO A 206 19.55 11.51 7.99
CA PRO A 206 19.24 10.79 9.22
C PRO A 206 18.98 9.30 8.98
N ASP A 207 19.25 8.46 9.98
CA ASP A 207 19.11 6.99 9.90
C ASP A 207 17.70 6.50 9.53
N TRP A 208 16.67 7.33 9.74
CA TRP A 208 15.29 7.05 9.36
C TRP A 208 14.99 7.36 7.87
N VAL A 209 15.97 7.86 7.12
CA VAL A 209 15.91 8.06 5.67
C VAL A 209 16.76 7.00 4.97
N ARG A 210 16.17 6.33 3.98
CA ARG A 210 16.84 5.32 3.16
C ARG A 210 16.87 5.78 1.71
N LEU A 211 18.07 5.92 1.16
CA LEU A 211 18.25 6.22 -0.26
C LEU A 211 17.93 4.98 -1.11
N VAL A 212 17.07 5.15 -2.10
CA VAL A 212 16.66 4.12 -3.05
C VAL A 212 16.45 4.73 -4.43
N SER A 213 16.43 3.91 -5.49
CA SER A 213 15.89 4.34 -6.78
C SER A 213 14.36 4.49 -6.71
N GLU A 214 13.77 5.22 -7.66
CA GLU A 214 12.30 5.32 -7.75
C GLU A 214 11.66 3.94 -7.99
N ALA A 215 12.29 3.08 -8.79
CA ALA A 215 11.81 1.72 -9.03
C ALA A 215 11.79 0.89 -7.73
N GLU A 216 12.86 0.94 -6.95
CA GLU A 216 12.92 0.27 -5.64
C GLU A 216 11.88 0.84 -4.66
N LEU A 217 11.66 2.17 -4.64
CA LEU A 217 10.63 2.81 -3.83
C LEU A 217 9.24 2.23 -4.17
N LEU A 218 8.91 2.11 -5.46
CA LEU A 218 7.63 1.55 -5.92
C LEU A 218 7.49 0.07 -5.55
N HIS A 219 8.55 -0.74 -5.73
CA HIS A 219 8.56 -2.12 -5.28
C HIS A 219 8.33 -2.24 -3.76
N CYS A 220 8.98 -1.38 -2.98
CA CYS A 220 8.82 -1.34 -1.53
C CYS A 220 7.39 -1.00 -1.14
N PHE A 221 6.81 0.05 -1.72
CA PHE A 221 5.43 0.46 -1.45
C PHE A 221 4.45 -0.68 -1.71
N TRP A 222 4.48 -1.29 -2.90
CA TRP A 222 3.52 -2.34 -3.25
C TRP A 222 3.72 -3.62 -2.44
N SER A 223 4.96 -3.94 -2.07
CA SER A 223 5.23 -5.06 -1.15
C SER A 223 4.58 -4.81 0.21
N LEU A 224 4.86 -3.65 0.83
CA LEU A 224 4.30 -3.26 2.14
C LEU A 224 2.77 -3.16 2.10
N ALA A 225 2.22 -2.46 1.11
CA ALA A 225 0.79 -2.25 0.96
C ALA A 225 0.01 -3.56 0.78
N SER A 226 0.60 -4.55 0.09
CA SER A 226 -0.08 -5.82 -0.17
C SER A 226 -0.25 -6.68 1.09
N VAL A 227 0.56 -6.47 2.12
CA VAL A 227 0.57 -7.27 3.35
C VAL A 227 -0.01 -6.54 4.56
N ALA A 228 -0.38 -5.28 4.42
CA ALA A 228 -1.03 -4.53 5.48
C ALA A 228 -2.49 -4.96 5.64
N ASP A 229 -3.00 -5.00 6.89
CA ASP A 229 -4.42 -5.17 7.17
C ASP A 229 -5.23 -3.99 6.61
N VAL A 230 -4.61 -2.80 6.62
CA VAL A 230 -5.15 -1.57 6.07
C VAL A 230 -4.02 -0.64 5.66
N VAL A 231 -4.13 -0.08 4.46
CA VAL A 231 -3.32 1.05 4.01
C VAL A 231 -4.09 2.33 4.33
N VAL A 232 -3.44 3.30 4.94
CA VAL A 232 -4.05 4.54 5.42
C VAL A 232 -3.32 5.73 4.79
N SER A 233 -4.09 6.68 4.27
CA SER A 233 -3.57 7.94 3.72
C SER A 233 -4.50 9.10 4.07
N PHE A 234 -4.07 10.33 3.81
CA PHE A 234 -4.95 11.50 3.80
C PHE A 234 -5.07 12.03 2.37
N ASN A 235 -6.23 11.86 1.74
CA ASN A 235 -6.46 12.18 0.32
C ASN A 235 -5.63 11.34 -0.68
N GLY A 236 -5.14 10.16 -0.26
CA GLY A 236 -4.34 9.31 -1.14
C GLY A 236 -5.10 8.73 -2.32
N ARG A 237 -6.43 8.62 -2.26
CA ARG A 237 -7.24 8.27 -3.45
C ARG A 237 -7.31 9.42 -4.45
N GLY A 238 -7.19 10.65 -3.96
CA GLY A 238 -7.21 11.85 -4.78
C GLY A 238 -5.88 12.12 -5.48
N PHE A 239 -4.76 11.66 -4.90
CA PHE A 239 -3.43 12.00 -5.41
C PHE A 239 -2.41 10.85 -5.33
N ASP A 240 -2.02 10.42 -4.14
CA ASP A 240 -0.86 9.56 -3.89
C ASP A 240 -0.95 8.21 -4.62
N VAL A 241 -2.05 7.50 -4.45
CA VAL A 241 -2.26 6.18 -5.03
C VAL A 241 -2.36 6.24 -6.55
N PRO A 242 -3.18 7.14 -7.17
CA PRO A 242 -3.14 7.33 -8.62
C PRO A 242 -1.74 7.68 -9.15
N PHE A 243 -0.97 8.47 -8.40
CA PHE A 243 0.39 8.82 -8.78
C PHE A 243 1.32 7.60 -8.75
N LEU A 244 1.32 6.83 -7.66
CA LEU A 244 2.08 5.59 -7.52
C LEU A 244 1.71 4.57 -8.59
N VAL A 245 0.42 4.40 -8.90
CA VAL A 245 -0.04 3.54 -10.01
C VAL A 245 0.52 4.01 -11.35
N GLY A 246 0.40 5.31 -11.66
CA GLY A 246 0.92 5.87 -12.90
C GLY A 246 2.44 5.73 -13.03
N ARG A 247 3.20 5.95 -11.96
CA ARG A 247 4.65 5.71 -11.94
C ARG A 247 5.00 4.24 -12.08
N SER A 248 4.22 3.36 -11.48
CA SER A 248 4.40 1.91 -11.62
C SER A 248 4.21 1.45 -13.06
N LEU A 249 3.23 2.02 -13.78
CA LEU A 249 3.06 1.78 -15.22
C LEU A 249 4.28 2.25 -16.04
N VAL A 250 4.85 3.42 -15.72
CA VAL A 250 6.04 3.95 -16.39
C VAL A 250 7.27 3.04 -16.16
N HIS A 251 7.40 2.46 -14.96
CA HIS A 251 8.51 1.58 -14.59
C HIS A 251 8.28 0.09 -14.91
N GLY A 252 7.08 -0.30 -15.34
CA GLY A 252 6.74 -1.71 -15.54
C GLY A 252 6.64 -2.52 -14.25
N ILE A 253 6.21 -1.88 -13.17
CA ILE A 253 6.08 -2.45 -11.82
C ILE A 253 4.60 -2.77 -11.56
N ASP A 254 4.33 -3.95 -11.02
CA ASP A 254 2.97 -4.39 -10.72
C ASP A 254 2.42 -3.69 -9.47
N ALA A 255 1.23 -3.09 -9.60
CA ALA A 255 0.44 -2.66 -8.45
C ALA A 255 -0.17 -3.89 -7.75
N ARG A 256 0.53 -4.40 -6.73
CA ARG A 256 0.22 -5.71 -6.09
C ARG A 256 -1.07 -5.76 -5.27
N VAL A 257 -1.71 -4.61 -5.04
CA VAL A 257 -2.98 -4.49 -4.30
C VAL A 257 -3.83 -3.36 -4.88
N ASP A 258 -5.13 -3.60 -5.04
CA ASP A 258 -6.06 -2.58 -5.54
C ASP A 258 -6.50 -1.64 -4.43
N LEU A 259 -5.91 -0.45 -4.41
CA LEU A 259 -6.20 0.61 -3.45
C LEU A 259 -7.21 1.66 -3.98
N LEU A 260 -7.76 1.50 -5.19
CA LEU A 260 -8.59 2.50 -5.86
C LEU A 260 -10.03 2.06 -6.11
N SER A 261 -10.27 0.84 -6.58
CA SER A 261 -11.59 0.46 -7.12
C SER A 261 -12.67 0.41 -6.03
N ASN A 262 -12.31 -0.05 -4.82
CA ASN A 262 -13.24 -0.10 -3.70
C ASN A 262 -13.31 1.24 -2.95
N ARG A 263 -13.90 2.26 -3.58
CA ARG A 263 -13.96 3.63 -3.03
C ARG A 263 -14.68 3.73 -1.67
N PHE A 264 -15.76 2.96 -1.49
CA PHE A 264 -16.60 3.05 -0.28
C PHE A 264 -16.16 2.09 0.83
N GLY A 265 -15.27 1.14 0.52
CA GLY A 265 -14.72 0.23 1.50
C GLY A 265 -13.64 0.88 2.35
N LEU A 266 -13.54 0.45 3.61
CA LEU A 266 -12.48 0.84 4.53
C LEU A 266 -11.19 0.06 4.32
N ARG A 267 -11.24 -1.00 3.50
CA ARG A 267 -10.14 -1.90 3.17
C ARG A 267 -10.16 -2.25 1.67
N PRO A 268 -8.99 -2.50 1.06
CA PRO A 268 -7.66 -2.48 1.67
C PRO A 268 -7.13 -1.05 1.95
N HIS A 269 -7.79 -0.01 1.46
CA HIS A 269 -7.37 1.39 1.60
C HIS A 269 -8.40 2.25 2.34
N LEU A 270 -8.00 2.79 3.49
CA LEU A 270 -8.70 3.81 4.27
C LEU A 270 -8.14 5.20 3.92
N ASP A 271 -8.86 5.95 3.09
CA ASP A 271 -8.57 7.36 2.88
C ASP A 271 -9.27 8.19 3.97
N LEU A 272 -8.49 8.82 4.84
CA LEU A 272 -9.01 9.59 5.96
C LEU A 272 -9.84 10.78 5.49
N LEU A 273 -9.51 11.39 4.36
CA LEU A 273 -10.28 12.52 3.84
C LEU A 273 -11.71 12.08 3.53
N ASP A 274 -11.92 10.90 2.95
CA ASP A 274 -13.27 10.38 2.67
C ASP A 274 -14.09 10.15 3.97
N VAL A 275 -13.42 9.88 5.09
CA VAL A 275 -14.07 9.68 6.39
C VAL A 275 -14.40 11.01 7.08
N VAL A 276 -13.47 11.97 7.06
CA VAL A 276 -13.63 13.27 7.76
C VAL A 276 -14.17 14.39 6.86
N SER A 277 -14.40 14.11 5.58
CA SER A 277 -14.86 15.10 4.59
C SER A 277 -16.14 15.79 5.03
N GLN A 278 -16.12 17.12 4.90
CA GLN A 278 -17.27 17.97 5.20
C GLN A 278 -18.26 18.06 4.03
N ARG A 279 -18.07 17.29 2.95
CA ARG A 279 -18.87 17.33 1.71
C ARG A 279 -19.02 18.77 1.16
N GLY A 280 -17.92 19.52 1.16
CA GLY A 280 -17.85 20.88 0.64
C GLY A 280 -18.33 21.99 1.59
N ARG A 281 -18.62 21.68 2.87
CA ARG A 281 -19.05 22.70 3.86
C ARG A 281 -17.91 23.55 4.44
N GLY A 282 -16.67 23.21 4.14
CA GLY A 282 -15.49 23.92 4.63
C GLY A 282 -14.18 23.28 4.16
N PRO A 283 -13.03 23.90 4.48
CA PRO A 283 -11.73 23.33 4.19
C PRO A 283 -11.51 22.04 4.98
N ALA A 284 -10.86 21.07 4.34
CA ALA A 284 -10.61 19.74 4.90
C ALA A 284 -9.19 19.24 4.57
N ASN A 285 -8.23 20.16 4.44
CA ASN A 285 -6.82 19.75 4.35
C ASN A 285 -6.34 19.22 5.72
N LEU A 286 -5.25 18.46 5.72
CA LEU A 286 -4.71 17.81 6.92
C LEU A 286 -4.48 18.82 8.05
N ASP A 287 -3.91 19.98 7.74
CA ASP A 287 -3.66 21.07 8.69
C ASP A 287 -4.92 21.53 9.45
N VAL A 288 -6.04 21.74 8.74
CA VAL A 288 -7.32 22.13 9.37
C VAL A 288 -7.84 21.02 10.27
N ILE A 289 -7.70 19.76 9.86
CA ILE A 289 -8.14 18.62 10.66
C ILE A 289 -7.27 18.46 11.90
N CYS A 290 -5.95 18.60 11.78
CA CYS A 290 -5.02 18.59 12.90
C CYS A 290 -5.34 19.69 13.91
N TRP A 291 -5.50 20.93 13.47
CA TRP A 291 -5.90 22.05 14.32
C TRP A 291 -7.21 21.78 15.07
N ALA A 292 -8.24 21.29 14.37
CA ALA A 292 -9.54 21.02 14.95
C ALA A 292 -9.51 19.87 15.99
N LEU A 293 -8.57 18.94 15.84
CA LEU A 293 -8.38 17.79 16.75
C LEU A 293 -7.36 18.07 17.87
N GLY A 294 -6.71 19.24 17.88
CA GLY A 294 -5.64 19.56 18.82
C GLY A 294 -4.35 18.76 18.59
N ILE A 295 -4.13 18.29 17.35
CA ILE A 295 -2.92 17.60 16.91
C ILE A 295 -1.92 18.64 16.41
N GLU A 296 -0.65 18.46 16.74
CA GLU A 296 0.43 19.30 16.20
C GLU A 296 0.43 19.21 14.67
N SER A 297 0.28 20.38 14.02
CA SER A 297 0.24 20.44 12.56
C SER A 297 1.63 20.16 11.97
N PRO A 298 1.71 19.45 10.84
CA PRO A 298 2.96 19.29 10.11
C PRO A 298 3.46 20.59 9.47
N LYS A 299 2.63 21.66 9.43
CA LYS A 299 3.03 22.97 8.93
C LYS A 299 4.13 23.60 9.78
N GLY A 300 5.37 23.30 9.41
CA GLY A 300 6.57 24.02 9.81
C GLY A 300 6.97 25.07 8.76
N GLU A 301 8.25 25.11 8.42
CA GLU A 301 8.81 26.04 7.42
C GLU A 301 8.56 25.60 5.96
N MET A 302 7.97 24.42 5.73
CA MET A 302 7.79 23.82 4.40
C MET A 302 6.32 23.54 4.05
N ASP A 303 5.97 23.72 2.78
CA ASP A 303 4.70 23.28 2.17
C ASP A 303 4.97 22.59 0.82
N GLY A 304 3.95 21.92 0.27
CA GLY A 304 4.06 21.15 -0.98
C GLY A 304 4.55 21.94 -2.20
N SER A 305 4.36 23.27 -2.25
CA SER A 305 4.88 24.10 -3.34
C SER A 305 6.40 24.27 -3.30
N MET A 306 7.01 24.03 -2.13
CA MET A 306 8.45 24.18 -1.90
C MET A 306 9.24 22.89 -2.12
N VAL A 307 8.58 21.76 -2.35
CA VAL A 307 9.21 20.44 -2.59
C VAL A 307 10.12 20.47 -3.81
N ALA A 308 9.60 20.89 -4.97
CA ALA A 308 10.40 20.94 -6.20
C ALA A 308 11.59 21.91 -6.08
N PRO A 309 11.43 23.17 -5.60
CA PRO A 309 12.57 24.05 -5.32
C PRO A 309 13.59 23.48 -4.33
N ALA A 310 13.17 22.80 -3.26
CA ALA A 310 14.07 22.16 -2.31
C ALA A 310 14.85 21.02 -2.96
N TYR A 311 14.19 20.21 -3.78
CA TYR A 311 14.81 19.11 -4.48
C TYR A 311 15.87 19.59 -5.48
N GLU A 312 15.58 20.67 -6.22
CA GLU A 312 16.53 21.33 -7.11
C GLU A 312 17.74 21.92 -6.39
N ARG A 313 17.62 22.25 -5.09
CA ARG A 313 18.77 22.68 -4.28
C ARG A 313 19.58 21.50 -3.73
N GLY A 314 19.04 20.29 -3.72
CA GLY A 314 19.62 19.12 -3.07
C GLY A 314 19.21 18.98 -1.60
N ASP A 315 18.17 19.68 -1.16
CA ASP A 315 17.71 19.72 0.24
C ASP A 315 16.81 18.52 0.59
N LEU A 316 17.23 17.30 0.22
CA LEU A 316 16.42 16.09 0.38
C LEU A 316 16.09 15.79 1.85
N GLY A 317 17.00 16.15 2.77
CA GLY A 317 16.77 16.02 4.20
C GLY A 317 15.57 16.84 4.70
N GLU A 318 15.32 18.02 4.14
CA GLU A 318 14.16 18.85 4.51
C GLU A 318 12.86 18.28 3.94
N ILE A 319 12.88 17.80 2.69
CA ILE A 319 11.74 17.12 2.07
C ILE A 319 11.37 15.86 2.87
N ALA A 320 12.37 15.09 3.29
CA ALA A 320 12.16 13.88 4.09
C ALA A 320 11.60 14.20 5.48
N LYS A 321 12.07 15.29 6.14
CA LYS A 321 11.51 15.75 7.43
C LYS A 321 10.06 16.20 7.28
N TYR A 322 9.74 16.91 6.20
CA TYR A 322 8.39 17.38 5.90
C TYR A 322 7.43 16.20 5.72
N ASN A 323 7.73 15.28 4.79
CA ASN A 323 6.89 14.09 4.53
C ASN A 323 6.75 13.19 5.80
N ARG A 324 7.85 13.03 6.56
CA ARG A 324 7.81 12.33 7.86
C ARG A 324 6.83 12.96 8.85
N SER A 325 6.74 14.29 8.90
CA SER A 325 5.80 15.00 9.77
C SER A 325 4.35 14.80 9.31
N ASP A 326 4.11 14.80 7.99
CA ASP A 326 2.78 14.52 7.43
C ASP A 326 2.27 13.11 7.78
N VAL A 327 3.14 12.09 7.74
CA VAL A 327 2.77 10.72 8.19
C VAL A 327 2.49 10.65 9.68
N ARG A 328 3.25 11.36 10.53
CA ARG A 328 2.96 11.43 11.98
C ARG A 328 1.62 12.08 12.26
N ALA A 329 1.32 13.18 11.58
CA ALA A 329 0.04 13.87 11.70
C ALA A 329 -1.11 12.98 11.20
N THR A 330 -0.95 12.37 10.03
CA THR A 330 -1.91 11.41 9.46
C THR A 330 -2.17 10.22 10.39
N THR A 331 -1.14 9.72 11.07
CA THR A 331 -1.29 8.64 12.05
C THR A 331 -2.12 9.07 13.26
N GLN A 332 -1.89 10.26 13.80
CA GLN A 332 -2.70 10.79 14.91
C GLN A 332 -4.17 10.98 14.51
N VAL A 333 -4.43 11.46 13.30
CA VAL A 333 -5.78 11.57 12.75
C VAL A 333 -6.39 10.18 12.59
N TYR A 334 -5.64 9.22 12.04
CA TYR A 334 -6.08 7.83 11.89
C TYR A 334 -6.49 7.23 13.23
N GLN A 335 -5.65 7.32 14.26
CA GLN A 335 -5.95 6.78 15.59
C GLN A 335 -7.19 7.41 16.19
N THR A 336 -7.34 8.74 16.06
CA THR A 336 -8.52 9.46 16.52
C THR A 336 -9.79 8.98 15.81
N VAL A 337 -9.73 8.82 14.49
CA VAL A 337 -10.85 8.33 13.66
C VAL A 337 -11.16 6.87 13.98
N ARG A 338 -10.16 6.01 14.10
CA ARG A 338 -10.28 4.60 14.50
C ARG A 338 -11.02 4.48 15.83
N ASP A 339 -10.57 5.21 16.83
CA ASP A 339 -11.04 5.06 18.22
C ASP A 339 -12.37 5.75 18.50
N ARG A 340 -12.75 6.75 17.69
CA ARG A 340 -14.00 7.52 17.90
C ARG A 340 -15.08 7.26 16.87
N VAL A 341 -14.72 6.85 15.66
CA VAL A 341 -15.64 6.66 14.53
C VAL A 341 -15.68 5.20 14.10
N LEU A 342 -14.53 4.64 13.72
CA LEU A 342 -14.50 3.32 13.07
C LEU A 342 -14.82 2.18 14.02
N ARG A 343 -14.49 2.27 15.32
CA ARG A 343 -14.83 1.22 16.31
C ARG A 343 -16.33 0.89 16.41
N PHE A 344 -17.20 1.79 15.93
CA PHE A 344 -18.66 1.59 15.92
C PHE A 344 -19.20 1.12 14.57
N ARG A 345 -18.35 1.00 13.55
CA ARG A 345 -18.72 0.59 12.21
C ARG A 345 -18.62 -0.93 12.07
N ARG A 346 -19.71 -1.55 11.59
CA ARG A 346 -19.78 -3.01 11.37
C ARG A 346 -18.80 -3.51 10.30
N ASP A 347 -18.45 -2.65 9.36
CA ASP A 347 -17.51 -2.93 8.27
C ASP A 347 -16.05 -2.60 8.64
N TRP A 348 -15.80 -2.22 9.89
CA TRP A 348 -14.45 -2.04 10.45
C TRP A 348 -14.08 -3.11 11.48
N ALA A 349 -15.05 -3.45 12.34
CA ALA A 349 -14.93 -4.30 13.53
C ALA A 349 -14.50 -5.74 13.25
#